data_AF-B5VYA9-F1
#
_entry.id   AF-B5VYA9-F1
#
_cell.length_a   1.000
_cell.length_b   1.000
_cell.length_c   1.000
_cell.angle_alpha   90.00
_cell.angle_beta   90.00
_cell.angle_gamma   90.00
#
_symmetry.space_group_name_H-M   'P 1'
#
loop_
_entity.id
_entity.type
_entity.pdbx_description
1 polymer ?
#
loop_
_entity_poly.entity_id
_entity_poly.type
_entity_poly.pdbx_seq_one_letter_code
_entity_poly.pdbx_strand_id
1 'polypeptide(L)'
;MAFHYKTIKVTAVLARNWQISKRYMCENLFKIKHWKIICGDYTLAPDIEATWFIDPPYKDASGEGYRYGSKLIDYQKLATWSKNRKGEVIFCEGHCGDYLPFKPLLYLKGVAGKTSKEMIYYRSDSDPQLLAKSKIS
;
A
#
# COMPACT_ATOMS: atom_id res chain seq x y z
N MET A 1 5.56 11.04 -20.74
CA MET A 1 4.31 11.28 -19.99
C MET A 1 3.21 10.40 -20.56
N ALA A 2 2.85 9.27 -19.94
CA ALA A 2 1.99 8.26 -20.60
C ALA A 2 0.56 8.10 -20.04
N PHE A 3 0.22 8.69 -18.89
CA PHE A 3 -1.08 8.43 -18.24
C PHE A 3 -1.70 9.65 -17.54
N HIS A 4 -1.65 10.83 -18.17
CA HIS A 4 -2.34 12.03 -17.66
C HIS A 4 -3.86 12.00 -17.95
N TYR A 5 -4.51 10.90 -17.58
CA TYR A 5 -5.96 10.63 -17.67
C TYR A 5 -6.45 10.30 -19.10
N LYS A 6 -6.37 9.01 -19.48
CA LYS A 6 -7.34 8.51 -20.47
C LYS A 6 -8.70 8.57 -19.80
N THR A 7 -9.58 9.46 -20.27
CA THR A 7 -10.99 9.46 -19.86
C THR A 7 -11.52 8.06 -20.07
N ILE A 8 -11.90 7.37 -18.98
CA ILE A 8 -12.51 6.05 -19.10
C ILE A 8 -13.81 6.27 -19.87
N LYS A 9 -13.91 5.65 -21.05
CA LYS A 9 -15.16 5.67 -21.81
C LYS A 9 -16.21 4.93 -20.97
N VAL A 10 -17.18 5.67 -20.44
CA VAL A 10 -18.30 5.08 -19.70
C VAL A 10 -19.10 4.22 -20.68
N THR A 11 -19.05 2.90 -20.48
CA THR A 11 -19.84 1.95 -21.27
C THR A 11 -21.25 1.85 -20.70
N ALA A 12 -22.20 1.36 -21.50
CA ALA A 12 -23.56 1.09 -21.02
C ALA A 12 -23.58 0.14 -19.80
N VAL A 13 -22.63 -0.80 -19.73
CA VAL A 13 -22.47 -1.72 -18.60
C VAL A 13 -22.04 -0.96 -17.34
N LEU A 14 -21.04 -0.08 -17.43
CA LEU A 14 -20.60 0.73 -16.29
C LEU A 14 -21.72 1.66 -15.81
N ALA A 15 -22.43 2.31 -16.74
CA ALA A 15 -23.56 3.19 -16.41
C ALA A 15 -24.69 2.43 -15.69
N ARG A 16 -25.03 1.22 -16.16
CA ARG A 16 -26.03 0.37 -15.50
C ARG A 16 -25.60 -0.06 -14.10
N ASN A 17 -24.34 -0.45 -13.94
CA ASN A 17 -23.83 -0.95 -12.66
C ASN A 17 -23.61 0.17 -11.62
N TRP A 18 -23.53 1.44 -12.04
CA TRP A 18 -23.35 2.58 -11.15
C TRP A 18 -24.38 2.63 -10.02
N GLN A 19 -25.66 2.37 -10.31
CA GLN A 19 -26.71 2.42 -9.28
C GLN A 19 -26.49 1.38 -8.18
N ILE A 20 -25.98 0.19 -8.55
CA ILE A 20 -25.65 -0.88 -7.61
C ILE A 20 -24.46 -0.45 -6.73
N SER A 21 -23.38 0.03 -7.35
CA SER A 21 -22.19 0.51 -6.63
C SER A 21 -22.53 1.68 -5.71
N LYS A 22 -23.34 2.63 -6.17
CA LYS A 22 -23.77 3.80 -5.38
C LYS A 22 -24.53 3.36 -4.14
N ARG A 23 -25.51 2.46 -4.27
CA ARG A 23 -26.25 1.92 -3.12
C ARG A 23 -25.32 1.25 -2.11
N TYR A 24 -24.43 0.38 -2.58
CA TYR A 24 -23.46 -0.30 -1.72
C TYR A 24 -22.55 0.69 -0.98
N MET A 25 -22.03 1.71 -1.68
CA MET A 25 -21.22 2.76 -1.04
C MET A 25 -22.02 3.55 0.01
N CYS A 26 -23.26 3.93 -0.29
CA CYS A 26 -24.13 4.65 0.66
C CYS A 26 -24.40 3.81 1.92
N GLU A 27 -24.73 2.53 1.77
CA GLU A 27 -24.97 1.60 2.88
C GLU A 27 -23.73 1.42 3.76
N ASN A 28 -22.53 1.54 3.19
CA ASN A 28 -21.27 1.31 3.90
C ASN A 28 -20.57 2.60 4.33
N LEU A 29 -21.15 3.78 4.09
CA LEU A 29 -20.51 5.07 4.37
C LEU A 29 -20.10 5.22 5.84
N PHE A 30 -20.88 4.63 6.75
CA PHE A 30 -20.60 4.66 8.19
C PHE A 30 -19.26 3.99 8.57
N LYS A 31 -18.75 3.08 7.73
CA LYS A 31 -17.46 2.40 7.94
C LYS A 31 -16.27 3.31 7.71
N ILE A 32 -16.45 4.40 6.94
CA ILE A 32 -15.35 5.30 6.56
C ILE A 32 -15.60 6.76 6.96
N LYS A 33 -16.80 7.11 7.45
CA LYS A 33 -17.14 8.50 7.82
C LYS A 33 -16.22 9.14 8.88
N HIS A 34 -15.48 8.31 9.63
CA HIS A 34 -14.54 8.76 10.67
C HIS A 34 -13.11 8.94 10.15
N TRP A 35 -12.85 8.62 8.87
CA TRP A 35 -11.53 8.73 8.27
C TRP A 35 -11.12 10.20 8.15
N LYS A 36 -9.87 10.48 8.50
CA LYS A 36 -9.20 11.74 8.20
C LYS A 36 -8.29 11.50 7.01
N ILE A 37 -8.47 12.28 5.94
CA ILE A 37 -7.70 12.15 4.71
C ILE A 37 -6.67 13.28 4.66
N ILE A 38 -5.40 12.91 4.52
CA ILE A 38 -4.29 13.84 4.32
C ILE A 38 -3.83 13.67 2.86
N CYS A 39 -4.01 14.71 2.04
CA CYS A 39 -3.58 14.69 0.64
C CYS A 39 -2.20 15.31 0.51
N GLY A 40 -1.16 14.48 0.45
CA GLY A 40 0.21 14.95 0.28
C GLY A 40 1.21 13.80 0.37
N ASP A 41 2.46 14.15 0.66
CA ASP A 41 3.54 13.18 0.84
C ASP A 41 3.33 12.31 2.09
N TYR A 42 3.82 11.07 2.05
CA TYR A 42 3.65 10.12 3.15
C TYR A 42 4.28 10.62 4.47
N THR A 43 5.27 11.51 4.40
CA THR A 43 5.90 12.12 5.58
C THR A 43 4.96 13.01 6.38
N LEU A 44 3.82 13.42 5.82
CA LEU A 44 2.79 14.18 6.53
C LEU A 44 1.95 13.32 7.50
N ALA A 45 2.06 11.99 7.44
CA ALA A 45 1.35 11.14 8.38
C ALA A 45 1.83 11.38 9.82
N PRO A 46 0.91 11.42 10.81
CA PRO A 46 1.24 11.79 12.18
C PRO A 46 2.22 10.81 12.85
N ASP A 47 3.07 11.28 13.74
CA ASP A 47 3.96 10.42 14.53
C ASP A 47 3.24 9.87 15.77
N ILE A 48 2.36 8.89 15.56
CA ILE A 48 1.55 8.23 16.60
C ILE A 48 1.78 6.73 16.61
N GLU A 49 1.43 6.07 17.72
CA GLU A 49 1.32 4.62 17.76
C GLU A 49 0.08 4.16 16.99
N ALA A 50 0.26 3.26 16.03
CA ALA A 50 -0.81 2.72 15.20
C ALA A 50 -0.40 1.38 14.55
N THR A 51 -1.37 0.71 13.92
CA THR A 51 -1.09 -0.31 12.91
C THR A 51 -0.97 0.38 11.54
N TRP A 52 0.24 0.39 11.01
CA TRP A 52 0.61 1.06 9.77
C TRP A 52 0.49 0.10 8.59
N PHE A 53 -0.47 0.36 7.70
CA PHE A 53 -0.52 -0.27 6.39
C PHE A 53 0.18 0.62 5.37
N ILE A 54 1.24 0.10 4.75
CA ILE A 54 2.12 0.83 3.83
C ILE A 54 2.15 0.07 2.51
N ASP A 55 1.57 0.66 1.47
CA ASP A 55 1.41 0.06 0.15
C ASP A 55 1.84 1.08 -0.93
N PRO A 56 3.16 1.29 -1.11
CA PRO A 56 3.64 2.24 -2.10
C PRO A 56 3.48 1.67 -3.51
N PRO A 57 3.58 2.50 -4.55
CA PRO A 57 3.89 2.02 -5.89
C PRO A 57 5.07 1.04 -5.85
N TYR A 58 4.83 -0.20 -6.25
CA TYR A 58 5.82 -1.27 -6.23
C TYR A 58 7.05 -0.91 -7.06
N LYS A 59 8.24 -1.30 -6.60
CA LYS A 59 9.52 -0.90 -7.23
C LYS A 59 9.62 -1.25 -8.72
N ASP A 60 8.95 -2.31 -9.15
CA ASP A 60 8.97 -2.76 -10.54
C ASP A 60 8.01 -1.98 -11.46
N ALA A 61 7.78 -2.52 -12.66
CA ALA A 61 6.92 -1.92 -13.66
C ALA A 61 5.45 -1.77 -13.20
N SER A 62 5.00 -2.52 -12.19
CA SER A 62 3.64 -2.43 -11.68
C SER A 62 3.38 -1.13 -10.91
N GLY A 63 4.41 -0.49 -10.35
CA GLY A 63 4.32 0.83 -9.73
C GLY A 63 4.44 2.01 -10.70
N GLU A 64 4.70 1.80 -12.00
CA GLU A 64 4.86 2.90 -12.96
C GLU A 64 3.55 3.58 -13.37
N GLY A 65 2.40 2.93 -13.13
CA GLY A 65 1.08 3.43 -13.55
C GLY A 65 0.55 4.62 -12.75
N TYR A 66 1.16 4.93 -11.60
CA TYR A 66 0.74 6.04 -10.74
C TYR A 66 1.28 7.39 -11.23
N ARG A 67 0.57 8.48 -10.93
CA ARG A 67 1.02 9.86 -11.22
C ARG A 67 2.40 10.15 -10.63
N TYR A 68 2.62 9.67 -9.41
CA TYR A 68 3.92 9.66 -8.72
C TYR A 68 4.39 8.21 -8.59
N GLY A 69 4.69 7.58 -9.74
CA GLY A 69 5.03 6.15 -9.81
C GLY A 69 6.41 5.79 -9.27
N SER A 70 6.74 4.50 -9.37
CA SER A 70 7.94 3.88 -8.76
C SER A 70 9.26 4.57 -9.06
N LYS A 71 9.41 5.15 -10.25
CA LYS A 71 10.59 5.93 -10.68
C LYS A 71 10.84 7.21 -9.87
N LEU A 72 9.84 7.70 -9.14
CA LEU A 72 9.90 8.95 -8.39
C LEU A 72 10.02 8.73 -6.88
N ILE A 73 10.08 7.47 -6.43
CA ILE A 73 10.12 7.12 -5.00
C ILE A 73 11.56 6.84 -4.57
N ASP A 74 11.99 7.48 -3.50
CA ASP A 74 13.20 7.10 -2.77
C ASP A 74 12.85 5.97 -1.78
N TYR A 75 13.00 4.73 -2.24
CA TYR A 75 12.64 3.55 -1.46
C TYR A 75 13.47 3.39 -0.18
N GLN A 76 14.70 3.91 -0.13
CA GLN A 76 15.52 3.85 1.08
C GLN A 76 15.02 4.82 2.15
N LYS A 77 14.59 6.02 1.74
CA LYS A 77 13.91 6.95 2.66
C LYS A 77 12.58 6.41 3.13
N LEU A 78 11.79 5.80 2.24
CA LEU A 78 10.53 5.16 2.61
C LEU A 78 10.76 4.02 3.61
N ALA A 79 11.72 3.13 3.35
CA ALA A 79 12.10 2.04 4.26
C ALA A 79 12.46 2.55 5.66
N THR A 80 13.30 3.58 5.71
CA THR A 80 13.72 4.21 6.98
C THR A 80 12.54 4.83 7.71
N TRP A 81 11.69 5.57 7.00
CA TRP A 81 10.49 6.16 7.57
C TRP A 81 9.53 5.12 8.15
N SER A 82 9.32 4.01 7.42
CA SER A 82 8.49 2.88 7.85
C SER A 82 9.04 2.19 9.08
N LYS A 83 10.35 1.94 9.15
CA LYS A 83 11.01 1.38 10.34
C LYS A 83 10.91 2.30 11.55
N ASN A 84 10.77 3.60 11.37
CA ASN A 84 10.66 4.56 12.46
C ASN A 84 9.20 4.80 12.91
N ARG A 85 8.20 4.15 12.29
CA ARG A 85 6.82 4.23 12.79
C ARG A 85 6.70 3.57 14.18
N LYS A 86 5.78 4.05 15.01
CA LYS A 86 5.46 3.44 16.32
C LYS A 86 4.27 2.48 16.17
N GLY A 87 4.32 1.31 16.81
CA GLY A 87 3.29 0.28 16.64
C GLY A 87 3.62 -0.72 15.53
N GLU A 88 2.59 -1.42 15.06
CA GLU A 88 2.74 -2.49 14.06
C GLU A 88 2.92 -1.92 12.65
N VAL A 89 3.74 -2.58 11.84
CA VAL A 89 3.97 -2.20 10.44
C VAL A 89 3.69 -3.40 9.54
N ILE A 90 2.79 -3.19 8.59
CA ILE A 90 2.45 -4.10 7.49
C ILE A 90 2.80 -3.37 6.21
N PHE A 91 3.87 -3.79 5.53
CA PHE A 91 4.37 -3.15 4.33
C PHE A 91 4.31 -4.15 3.16
N CYS A 92 3.58 -3.81 2.10
CA CYS A 92 3.43 -4.60 0.88
C CYS A 92 4.43 -4.18 -0.21
N GLU A 93 4.93 -5.15 -0.97
CA GLU A 93 5.77 -4.91 -2.13
C GLU A 93 5.70 -6.13 -3.08
N GLY A 94 6.16 -5.96 -4.33
CA GLY A 94 6.36 -7.07 -5.26
C GLY A 94 7.69 -7.81 -5.03
N HIS A 95 7.92 -8.85 -5.82
CA HIS A 95 9.16 -9.65 -5.79
C HIS A 95 10.47 -8.87 -6.01
N CYS A 96 10.42 -7.64 -6.52
CA CYS A 96 11.59 -6.77 -6.71
C CYS A 96 11.93 -5.91 -5.47
N GLY A 97 11.18 -6.03 -4.37
CA GLY A 97 11.47 -5.31 -3.12
C GLY A 97 12.78 -5.78 -2.48
N ASP A 98 13.79 -4.90 -2.47
CA ASP A 98 15.14 -5.17 -1.94
C ASP A 98 15.56 -4.21 -0.80
N TYR A 99 14.66 -3.34 -0.36
CA TYR A 99 14.95 -2.25 0.59
C TYR A 99 14.42 -2.51 2.02
N LEU A 100 13.62 -3.56 2.20
CA LEU A 100 13.24 -4.14 3.49
C LEU A 100 13.41 -5.66 3.42
N PRO A 101 13.52 -6.36 4.56
CA PRO A 101 13.59 -7.82 4.58
C PRO A 101 12.21 -8.44 4.30
N PHE A 102 11.72 -8.25 3.08
CA PHE A 102 10.44 -8.75 2.62
C PHE A 102 10.43 -10.28 2.58
N LYS A 103 9.31 -10.87 2.99
CA LYS A 103 9.05 -12.32 2.91
C LYS A 103 7.92 -12.57 1.92
N PRO A 104 7.92 -13.71 1.20
CA PRO A 104 6.79 -14.08 0.35
C PRO A 104 5.49 -14.17 1.16
N LEU A 105 4.45 -13.48 0.69
CA LEU A 105 3.10 -13.55 1.26
C LEU A 105 2.22 -14.49 0.44
N LEU A 106 2.06 -14.19 -0.86
CA LEU A 106 1.16 -14.91 -1.75
C LEU A 106 1.70 -15.00 -3.17
N TYR A 107 1.37 -16.11 -3.82
CA TYR A 107 1.62 -16.33 -5.25
C TYR A 107 0.27 -16.47 -5.94
N LEU A 108 -0.08 -15.49 -6.78
CA LEU A 108 -1.37 -15.42 -7.44
C LEU A 108 -1.24 -15.63 -8.94
N LYS A 109 -2.12 -16.47 -9.51
CA LYS A 109 -2.28 -16.61 -10.96
C LYS A 109 -3.27 -15.54 -11.44
N GLY A 110 -2.79 -14.62 -12.26
CA GLY A 110 -3.59 -13.59 -12.91
C GLY A 110 -4.15 -14.02 -14.26
N VAL A 111 -4.76 -13.05 -14.95
CA VAL A 111 -5.34 -13.25 -16.29
C VAL A 111 -4.22 -13.39 -17.33
N ALA A 112 -4.46 -14.21 -18.36
CA ALA A 112 -3.54 -14.43 -19.47
C ALA A 112 -2.15 -14.94 -19.03
N GLY A 113 -2.08 -15.77 -17.98
CA GLY A 113 -0.85 -16.41 -17.53
C GLY A 113 0.10 -15.51 -16.74
N LYS A 114 -0.26 -14.25 -16.47
CA LYS A 114 0.50 -13.38 -15.58
C LYS A 114 0.51 -13.96 -14.17
N THR A 115 1.61 -13.83 -13.46
CA THR A 115 1.70 -14.20 -12.05
C THR A 115 2.04 -12.96 -11.22
N SER A 116 1.39 -12.82 -10.07
CA SER A 116 1.77 -11.82 -9.06
C SER A 116 2.43 -12.53 -7.89
N LYS A 117 3.52 -11.95 -7.42
CA LYS A 117 4.25 -12.39 -6.23
C LYS A 117 4.17 -11.27 -5.21
N GLU A 118 3.25 -11.42 -4.28
CA GLU A 118 3.06 -10.48 -3.19
C GLU A 118 4.08 -10.78 -2.09
N MET A 119 4.78 -9.76 -1.66
CA MET A 119 5.77 -9.81 -0.60
C MET A 119 5.33 -8.89 0.55
N ILE A 120 5.70 -9.26 1.77
CA ILE A 120 5.34 -8.52 2.98
C ILE A 120 6.56 -8.31 3.87
N TYR A 121 6.73 -7.09 4.36
CA TYR A 121 7.50 -6.82 5.55
C TYR A 121 6.52 -6.59 6.70
N TYR A 122 6.65 -7.42 7.72
CA TYR A 122 5.81 -7.36 8.92
C TYR A 122 6.69 -7.13 10.14
N ARG A 123 6.28 -6.17 10.96
CA ARG A 123 6.89 -5.88 12.26
C ARG A 123 5.77 -5.66 13.28
N SER A 124 5.83 -6.38 14.39
CA SER A 124 4.97 -6.11 15.55
C SER A 124 5.85 -5.77 16.74
N ASP A 125 5.39 -4.84 17.58
CA ASP A 125 6.08 -4.51 18.84
C ASP A 125 5.98 -5.67 19.86
N SER A 126 5.13 -6.66 19.59
CA SER A 126 5.05 -7.93 20.32
C SER A 126 6.06 -8.99 19.83
N ASP A 127 6.87 -8.71 18.81
CA ASP A 127 7.85 -9.67 18.28
C ASP A 127 8.95 -9.96 19.32
N PRO A 128 9.08 -11.23 19.78
CA PRO A 128 10.09 -11.63 20.76
C PRO A 128 11.53 -11.25 20.35
N GLN A 129 11.83 -11.19 19.05
CA GLN A 129 13.17 -10.87 18.55
C GLN A 129 13.53 -9.38 18.70
N LEU A 130 12.55 -8.49 18.73
CA LEU A 130 12.75 -7.05 18.98
C LEU A 130 12.82 -6.75 20.48
N LEU A 131 11.98 -7.42 21.29
CA LEU A 131 12.01 -7.34 22.75
C LEU A 131 13.33 -7.87 23.35
N ALA A 132 14.00 -8.81 22.69
CA ALA A 132 15.32 -9.27 23.10
C ALA A 132 16.43 -8.25 22.81
N LYS A 133 16.31 -7.44 21.75
CA LYS A 133 17.31 -6.41 21.39
C LYS A 133 17.21 -5.15 22.23
N SER A 134 16.01 -4.77 22.68
CA SER A 134 15.81 -3.58 23.54
C SER A 134 16.26 -3.78 24.99
N LYS A 135 16.49 -5.02 25.43
CA LYS A 135 16.98 -5.35 26.78
C LYS A 135 18.50 -5.37 26.91
N ILE A 136 19.24 -5.24 25.82
CA ILE A 136 20.72 -5.37 25.77
C ILE A 136 21.39 -4.00 25.49
N SER A 137 20.60 -2.93 25.34
CA SER A 137 21.06 -1.56 25.06
C SER A 137 20.77 -0.62 26.21
#